data_AF-A0A5E9G3L5-F1
#
_entry.id   AF-A0A5E9G3L5-F1
#
_cell.length_a   1.000
_cell.length_b   1.000
_cell.length_c   1.000
_cell.angle_alpha   90.00
_cell.angle_beta   90.00
_cell.angle_gamma   90.00
#
_symmetry.space_group_name_H-M   'P 1'
#
loop_
_entity.id
_entity.type
_entity.pdbx_description
1 polymer ?
#
loop_
_entity_poly.entity_id
_entity_poly.type
_entity_poly.pdbx_seq_one_letter_code
_entity_poly.pdbx_strand_id
1 'polypeptide(L)'
;MKRPTRKLWIQTEDNVPHIRDRITWLANSISLQPGQLKVADTLIEAVTGVAGSKDLLLCSEREADHLQLHWRHIRELHLVRGYALASRTGERDAELLDGSASPIACALGGRII
;
A
#
# COMPACT_ATOMS: atom_id res chain seq x y z
N MET A 1 20.21 9.49 24.01
CA MET A 1 19.40 8.30 23.66
C MET A 1 19.14 8.31 22.15
N LYS A 2 19.59 7.27 21.43
CA LYS A 2 19.32 7.10 19.99
C LYS A 2 17.81 6.82 19.85
N ARG A 3 17.06 7.66 19.14
CA ARG A 3 15.63 7.36 18.87
C ARG A 3 15.57 6.00 18.16
N PRO A 4 14.68 5.08 18.57
CA PRO A 4 14.50 3.84 17.85
C PRO A 4 14.18 4.18 16.39
N THR A 5 14.92 3.56 15.48
CA THR A 5 14.74 3.71 14.03
C THR A 5 13.37 3.16 13.65
N ARG A 6 12.46 4.03 13.21
CA ARG A 6 11.13 3.63 12.76
C ARG A 6 11.25 2.71 11.55
N LYS A 7 10.41 1.68 11.51
CA LYS A 7 10.27 0.80 10.35
C LYS A 7 9.13 1.30 9.46
N LEU A 8 9.24 1.03 8.17
CA LEU A 8 8.18 1.14 7.18
C LEU A 8 7.77 -0.29 6.80
N TRP A 9 6.53 -0.64 7.10
CA TRP A 9 5.90 -1.89 6.73
C TRP A 9 5.24 -1.76 5.36
N ILE A 10 5.50 -2.70 4.47
CA ILE A 10 4.83 -2.93 3.20
C ILE A 10 3.93 -4.14 3.42
N GLN A 11 2.64 -3.95 3.24
CA GLN A 11 1.65 -5.04 3.29
C GLN A 11 1.70 -5.90 2.03
N THR A 12 1.10 -7.09 2.10
CA THR A 12 1.06 -8.05 0.99
C THR A 12 0.50 -7.47 -0.30
N GLU A 13 -0.53 -6.63 -0.23
CA GLU A 13 -1.15 -5.99 -1.40
C GLU A 13 -0.19 -5.03 -2.12
N ASP A 14 0.64 -4.30 -1.37
CA ASP A 14 1.62 -3.35 -1.91
C ASP A 14 2.99 -4.01 -2.20
N ASN A 15 3.14 -5.31 -1.90
CA ASN A 15 4.35 -6.08 -2.18
C ASN A 15 4.40 -6.52 -3.66
N VAL A 16 4.32 -5.55 -4.56
CA VAL A 16 4.45 -5.72 -6.00
C VAL A 16 5.71 -4.99 -6.49
N PRO A 17 6.43 -5.50 -7.51
CA PRO A 17 7.73 -4.94 -7.92
C PRO A 17 7.69 -3.43 -8.19
N HIS A 18 6.67 -2.95 -8.90
CA HIS A 18 6.56 -1.52 -9.26
C HIS A 18 6.33 -0.58 -8.07
N ILE A 19 5.89 -1.09 -6.91
CA ILE A 19 5.79 -0.33 -5.66
C ILE A 19 7.03 -0.59 -4.79
N ARG A 20 7.28 -1.86 -4.47
CA ARG A 20 8.37 -2.29 -3.57
C ARG A 20 9.73 -1.79 -4.03
N ASP A 21 10.04 -1.90 -5.32
CA ASP A 21 11.37 -1.57 -5.82
C ASP A 21 11.58 -0.04 -5.84
N ARG A 22 10.52 0.74 -6.08
CA ARG A 22 10.55 2.21 -5.97
C ARG A 22 10.77 2.67 -4.52
N ILE A 23 10.09 2.04 -3.57
CA ILE A 23 10.28 2.31 -2.13
C ILE A 23 11.67 1.89 -1.68
N THR A 24 12.15 0.73 -2.12
CA THR A 24 13.49 0.23 -1.80
C THR A 24 14.56 1.18 -2.36
N TRP A 25 14.37 1.65 -3.59
CA TRP A 25 15.27 2.63 -4.21
C TRP A 25 15.30 3.96 -3.44
N LEU A 26 14.14 4.51 -3.07
CA LEU A 26 14.05 5.72 -2.27
C LEU A 26 14.72 5.53 -0.90
N ALA A 27 14.44 4.41 -0.22
CA ALA A 27 15.04 4.04 1.05
C ALA A 27 16.57 4.02 0.98
N ASN A 28 17.12 3.43 -0.08
CA ASN A 28 18.56 3.40 -0.33
C ASN A 28 19.13 4.80 -0.60
N SER A 29 18.41 5.64 -1.37
CA SER A 29 18.87 7.01 -1.71
C SER A 29 19.00 7.92 -0.48
N ILE A 30 18.21 7.69 0.57
CA ILE A 30 18.25 8.43 1.84
C ILE A 30 19.00 7.66 2.95
N SER A 31 19.68 6.56 2.61
CA SER A 31 20.47 5.75 3.52
C SER A 31 19.68 5.19 4.73
N LEU A 32 18.44 4.74 4.52
CA LEU A 32 17.74 3.96 5.53
C LEU A 32 18.54 2.69 5.89
N GLN A 33 18.49 2.30 7.16
CA GLN A 33 19.21 1.13 7.65
C GLN A 33 18.56 -0.17 7.15
N PRO A 34 19.37 -1.22 6.92
CA PRO A 34 18.85 -2.56 6.66
C PRO A 34 17.83 -2.98 7.72
N GLY A 35 16.68 -3.49 7.28
CA GLY A 35 15.58 -3.91 8.15
C GLY A 35 14.65 -2.79 8.63
N GLN A 36 14.88 -1.53 8.25
CA GLN A 36 13.87 -0.47 8.38
C GLN A 36 12.76 -0.58 7.34
N LEU A 37 12.99 -1.28 6.23
CA LEU A 37 11.92 -1.69 5.32
C LEU A 37 11.52 -3.13 5.65
N LYS A 38 10.24 -3.35 5.96
CA LYS A 38 9.69 -4.68 6.29
C LYS A 38 8.56 -5.00 5.33
N VAL A 39 8.61 -6.20 4.76
CA VAL A 39 7.50 -6.73 3.96
C VAL A 39 6.79 -7.74 4.84
N ALA A 40 5.49 -7.54 5.03
CA ALA A 40 4.65 -8.46 5.77
C ALA A 40 4.08 -9.53 4.82
N ASP A 41 3.89 -10.73 5.35
CA ASP A 41 3.22 -11.81 4.63
C ASP A 41 1.70 -11.62 4.62
N THR A 42 1.16 -10.87 5.60
CA THR A 42 -0.27 -10.55 5.71
C THR A 42 -0.52 -9.09 6.09
N LEU A 43 -1.72 -8.59 5.78
CA LEU A 43 -2.19 -7.29 6.28
C LEU A 43 -2.19 -7.23 7.82
N ILE A 44 -2.63 -8.31 8.49
CA ILE A 44 -2.71 -8.38 9.95
C ILE A 44 -1.33 -8.21 10.58
N GLU A 45 -0.31 -8.86 10.02
CA GLU A 45 1.08 -8.71 10.48
C GLU A 45 1.54 -7.26 10.31
N ALA A 46 1.29 -6.65 9.15
CA ALA A 46 1.67 -5.26 8.88
C ALA A 46 1.01 -4.27 9.88
N VAL A 47 -0.31 -4.43 10.11
CA VAL A 47 -1.08 -3.59 11.04
C VAL A 47 -0.61 -3.79 12.48
N THR A 48 -0.36 -5.04 12.88
CA THR A 48 0.17 -5.35 14.22
C THR A 48 1.57 -4.74 14.41
N GLY A 49 2.39 -4.71 13.36
CA GLY A 49 3.71 -4.09 13.37
C GLY A 49 3.71 -2.58 13.65
N VAL A 50 2.61 -1.89 13.33
CA VAL A 50 2.45 -0.44 13.61
C VAL A 50 1.58 -0.15 14.83
N ALA A 51 0.76 -1.10 15.27
CA ALA A 51 -0.12 -0.95 16.42
C ALA A 51 0.69 -0.66 17.71
N GLY A 52 0.43 0.50 18.33
CA GLY A 52 1.12 0.91 19.56
C GLY A 52 2.61 1.27 19.39
N SER A 53 3.12 1.31 18.15
CA SER A 53 4.51 1.67 17.85
C SER A 53 4.61 3.04 17.17
N LYS A 54 5.83 3.44 16.78
CA LYS A 54 6.06 4.62 15.93
C LYS A 54 6.42 4.23 14.50
N ASP A 55 6.26 2.95 14.16
CA ASP A 55 6.49 2.44 12.83
C ASP A 55 5.37 2.92 11.88
N LEU A 56 5.62 2.81 10.59
CA LEU A 56 4.77 3.33 9.53
C LEU A 56 4.28 2.17 8.66
N LEU A 57 3.08 2.30 8.11
CA LEU A 57 2.51 1.39 7.12
C LEU A 57 2.43 2.11 5.78
N LEU A 58 2.98 1.50 4.72
CA LEU A 58 2.69 1.89 3.36
C LEU A 58 1.24 1.47 3.04
N CYS A 59 0.38 2.45 2.90
CA CYS A 59 -1.06 2.28 2.66
C CYS A 59 -1.59 3.41 1.78
N SER A 60 -2.83 3.30 1.32
CA SER A 60 -3.57 4.43 0.75
C SER A 60 -4.14 5.32 1.86
N GLU A 61 -4.47 6.58 1.55
CA GLU A 61 -5.12 7.49 2.50
C GLU A 61 -6.43 6.91 3.05
N ARG A 62 -7.24 6.32 2.16
CA ARG A 62 -8.52 5.73 2.55
C ARG A 62 -8.36 4.48 3.42
N GLU A 63 -7.29 3.73 3.22
CA GLU A 63 -6.95 2.59 4.09
C GLU A 63 -6.45 3.06 5.45
N ALA A 64 -5.68 4.15 5.51
CA ALA A 64 -5.29 4.77 6.78
C ALA A 64 -6.54 5.21 7.57
N ASP A 65 -7.52 5.83 6.91
CA ASP A 65 -8.80 6.19 7.54
C ASP A 65 -9.55 4.96 8.05
N HIS A 66 -9.64 3.89 7.23
CA HIS A 66 -10.29 2.65 7.61
C HIS A 66 -9.64 1.97 8.83
N LEU A 67 -8.30 1.99 8.89
CA LEU A 67 -7.52 1.43 9.98
C LEU A 67 -7.33 2.39 11.17
N GLN A 68 -7.92 3.59 11.11
CA GLN A 68 -7.76 4.65 12.12
C GLN A 68 -6.29 5.04 12.37
N LEU A 69 -5.47 5.02 11.33
CA LEU A 69 -4.08 5.42 11.36
C LEU A 69 -3.93 6.90 10.98
N HIS A 70 -2.90 7.55 11.51
CA HIS A 70 -2.58 8.92 11.11
C HIS A 70 -1.90 8.94 9.73
N TRP A 71 -2.59 9.51 8.74
CA TRP A 71 -2.10 9.59 7.36
C TRP A 71 -0.92 10.56 7.18
N ARG A 72 0.04 10.16 6.33
CA ARG A 72 1.18 10.99 5.90
C ARG A 72 1.59 10.68 4.47
N HIS A 73 1.69 11.71 3.64
CA HIS A 73 2.22 11.59 2.28
C HIS A 73 3.73 11.38 2.25
N ILE A 74 4.20 10.55 1.31
CA ILE A 74 5.59 10.47 0.88
C ILE A 74 5.78 11.53 -0.21
N ARG A 75 6.58 12.56 0.04
CA ARG A 75 6.67 13.73 -0.85
C ARG A 75 7.38 13.41 -2.16
N GLU A 76 8.29 12.44 -2.14
CA GLU A 76 9.17 12.06 -3.23
C GLU A 76 8.51 11.06 -4.19
N LEU A 77 7.37 10.47 -3.80
CA LEU A 77 6.71 9.41 -4.56
C LEU A 77 5.19 9.62 -4.61
N HIS A 78 4.68 9.66 -5.83
CA HIS A 78 3.26 9.47 -6.11
C HIS A 78 3.03 8.01 -6.50
N LEU A 79 2.45 7.27 -5.57
CA LEU A 79 2.04 5.87 -5.75
C LEU A 79 0.52 5.80 -5.80
N VAL A 80 -0.01 5.01 -6.72
CA VAL A 80 -1.44 4.74 -6.84
C VAL A 80 -1.60 3.26 -7.13
N ARG A 81 -2.47 2.57 -6.36
CA ARG A 81 -2.83 1.18 -6.66
C ARG A 81 -3.64 1.14 -7.95
N GLY A 82 -3.26 0.23 -8.84
CA GLY A 82 -4.00 -0.08 -10.06
C GLY A 82 -4.76 -1.39 -9.89
N TYR A 83 -6.05 -1.39 -10.22
CA TYR A 83 -6.88 -2.60 -10.19
C TYR A 83 -7.38 -2.92 -11.58
N ALA A 84 -7.32 -4.20 -11.94
CA ALA A 84 -8.00 -4.75 -13.11
C ALA A 84 -9.13 -5.65 -12.62
N LEU A 85 -10.33 -5.48 -13.19
CA LEU A 85 -11.44 -6.39 -12.94
C LEU A 85 -11.42 -7.51 -13.98
N ALA A 86 -11.57 -8.75 -13.53
CA ALA A 86 -11.68 -9.91 -14.38
C ALA A 86 -12.96 -10.68 -14.03
N SER A 87 -13.79 -10.96 -15.03
CA SER A 87 -14.89 -11.91 -14.88
C SER A 87 -14.44 -13.33 -15.25
N ARG A 88 -14.96 -14.33 -14.54
CA ARG A 88 -14.82 -15.74 -14.91
C ARG A 88 -15.91 -16.21 -15.89
N THR A 89 -16.92 -15.39 -16.18
CA THR A 89 -18.13 -15.73 -16.94
C THR A 89 -18.33 -14.84 -18.18
N GLY A 90 -17.50 -15.03 -19.22
CA GLY A 90 -17.75 -14.56 -20.59
C GLY A 90 -17.99 -13.05 -20.82
N GLU A 91 -18.24 -12.67 -22.08
CA GLU A 91 -18.27 -11.28 -22.56
C GLU A 91 -19.42 -10.43 -21.97
N ARG A 92 -20.51 -11.05 -21.51
CA ARG A 92 -21.68 -10.34 -20.95
C ARG A 92 -21.40 -9.61 -19.64
N ASP A 93 -20.39 -10.06 -18.90
CA ASP A 93 -20.01 -9.44 -17.63
C ASP A 93 -19.08 -8.23 -17.83
N ALA A 94 -18.40 -8.11 -18.98
CA ALA A 94 -17.47 -7.01 -19.25
C ALA A 94 -18.17 -5.64 -19.25
N GLU A 95 -19.36 -5.53 -19.87
CA GLU A 95 -20.17 -4.30 -19.86
C GLU A 95 -20.65 -3.92 -18.45
N LEU A 96 -20.92 -4.91 -17.58
CA LEU A 96 -21.34 -4.67 -16.19
C LEU A 96 -20.19 -4.15 -15.32
N LEU A 97 -18.97 -4.59 -15.64
CA LEU A 97 -17.76 -4.19 -14.94
C LEU A 97 -17.37 -2.75 -15.27
N ASP A 98 -17.56 -2.29 -16.51
CA ASP A 98 -17.16 -0.93 -16.93
C ASP A 98 -17.79 0.19 -16.09
N GLY A 99 -19.04 0.03 -15.65
CA GLY A 99 -19.70 1.01 -14.78
C GLY A 99 -19.31 0.93 -13.29
N SER A 100 -18.91 -0.25 -12.81
CA SER A 100 -18.66 -0.51 -11.38
C SER A 100 -17.16 -0.47 -11.02
N ALA A 101 -16.28 -0.55 -12.02
CA ALA A 101 -14.85 -0.69 -11.83
C ALA A 101 -14.24 0.51 -11.09
N SER A 102 -14.55 1.73 -11.53
CA SER A 102 -13.99 2.93 -10.91
C SER A 102 -14.43 3.12 -9.45
N PRO A 103 -15.73 3.02 -9.10
CA PRO A 103 -16.17 3.07 -7.71
C PRO A 103 -15.50 2.02 -6.81
N ILE A 104 -15.37 0.78 -7.28
CA ILE A 104 -14.71 -0.31 -6.53
C ILE A 104 -13.24 0.02 -6.31
N ALA A 105 -12.51 0.42 -7.35
CA ALA A 105 -11.10 0.77 -7.24
C ALA A 105 -10.88 1.94 -6.27
N CYS A 106 -11.71 3.00 -6.37
CA CYS A 106 -11.69 4.11 -5.42
C CYS A 106 -11.97 3.60 -3.99
N ALA A 107 -12.96 2.71 -3.83
CA ALA A 107 -13.31 2.03 -2.60
C ALA A 107 -12.30 0.93 -2.17
N LEU A 108 -11.18 0.77 -2.88
CA LEU A 108 -9.98 0.06 -2.44
C LEU A 108 -8.76 0.98 -2.28
N GLY A 109 -8.91 2.28 -2.55
CA GLY A 109 -7.84 3.28 -2.41
C GLY A 109 -6.93 3.36 -3.64
N GLY A 110 -7.42 2.93 -4.80
CA GLY A 110 -6.72 2.99 -6.07
C GLY A 110 -7.61 3.44 -7.22
N ARG A 111 -7.23 3.04 -8.44
CA ARG A 111 -7.94 3.35 -9.69
C ARG A 111 -7.89 2.16 -10.64
N ILE A 112 -8.76 2.17 -11.65
CA ILE A 112 -8.70 1.20 -12.74
C ILE A 112 -7.52 1.53 -13.67
N ILE A 113 -6.85 0.48 -14.15
CA ILE A 113 -5.73 0.55 -15.11
C ILE A 113 -6.05 -0.21 -16.39
#